data_AF-A0A5C9BD43-F1
#
_entry.id   AF-A0A5C9BD43-F1
#
_cell.length_a   1.000
_cell.length_b   1.000
_cell.length_c   1.000
_cell.angle_alpha   90.00
_cell.angle_beta   90.00
_cell.angle_gamma   90.00
#
_symmetry.space_group_name_H-M   'P 1'
#
loop_
_entity.id
_entity.type
_entity.pdbx_description
1 polymer ?
#
loop_
_entity_poly.entity_id
_entity_poly.type
_entity_poly.pdbx_seq_one_letter_code
_entity_poly.pdbx_strand_id
1 'polypeptide(L)'
;MKKAVEIDPLDRTFSLANLQGKGVRGKYLARITKGTNLVRLSPEVARIFPTEESVNNALLSLAELSKSLPDLTGRAGGRTTKRRAA
;
A
#
# COMPACT_ATOMS: atom_id res chain seq x y z
N MET A 1 25.02 -31.01 -9.82
CA MET A 1 24.26 -29.86 -10.37
C MET A 1 23.99 -28.90 -9.21
N LYS A 2 24.68 -27.77 -9.13
CA LYS A 2 24.47 -26.78 -8.04
C LYS A 2 23.32 -25.88 -8.45
N LYS A 3 22.23 -25.90 -7.69
CA LYS A 3 21.06 -25.03 -7.90
C LYS A 3 21.52 -23.59 -7.71
N ALA A 4 21.30 -22.73 -8.72
CA ALA A 4 21.55 -21.30 -8.57
C ALA A 4 20.57 -20.79 -7.50
N VAL A 5 21.12 -20.31 -6.38
CA VAL A 5 20.33 -19.61 -5.38
C VAL A 5 19.94 -18.29 -6.03
N GLU A 6 18.65 -18.11 -6.31
CA GLU A 6 18.12 -16.84 -6.80
C GLU A 6 18.20 -15.83 -5.66
N ILE A 7 19.30 -15.06 -5.63
CA ILE A 7 19.48 -13.99 -4.65
C ILE A 7 18.58 -12.84 -5.07
N ASP A 8 17.48 -12.64 -4.35
CA ASP A 8 16.64 -11.44 -4.43
C ASP A 8 17.30 -10.32 -3.62
N PRO A 9 17.72 -9.20 -4.23
CA PRO A 9 18.34 -8.09 -3.51
C PRO A 9 17.34 -7.01 -3.10
N LEU A 10 16.03 -7.27 -3.21
CA LEU A 10 15.02 -6.59 -2.39
C LEU A 10 14.61 -7.43 -1.17
N ASP A 11 15.28 -8.57 -0.96
CA ASP A 11 15.21 -9.27 0.31
C ASP A 11 15.61 -8.28 1.41
N ARG A 12 14.70 -8.05 2.37
CA ARG A 12 14.95 -7.20 3.54
C ARG A 12 16.17 -7.64 4.35
N THR A 13 16.62 -8.88 4.14
CA THR A 13 17.80 -9.47 4.77
C THR A 13 19.06 -9.42 3.90
N PHE A 14 19.05 -8.67 2.78
CA PHE A 14 20.20 -8.57 1.87
C PHE A 14 21.47 -8.10 2.61
N SER A 15 22.51 -8.94 2.55
CA SER A 15 23.85 -8.67 3.09
C SER A 15 24.87 -8.72 1.96
N LEU A 16 25.77 -7.74 1.90
CA LEU A 16 26.88 -7.70 0.94
C LEU A 16 27.78 -8.95 1.04
N ALA A 17 27.87 -9.56 2.22
CA ALA A 17 28.61 -10.81 2.43
C ALA A 17 28.04 -12.00 1.64
N ASN A 18 26.75 -11.95 1.29
CA ASN A 18 26.06 -13.00 0.53
C ASN A 18 26.00 -12.69 -0.98
N LEU A 19 26.65 -11.61 -1.44
CA LEU A 19 26.64 -11.25 -2.85
C LEU A 19 27.55 -12.21 -3.65
N GLN A 20 26.93 -13.21 -4.27
CA GLN A 20 27.63 -14.14 -5.15
C GLN A 20 27.77 -13.52 -6.55
N GLY A 21 28.98 -13.08 -6.91
CA GLY A 21 29.35 -12.66 -8.27
C GLY A 21 29.62 -11.15 -8.47
N LYS A 22 29.89 -10.75 -9.72
CA LYS A 22 30.08 -9.35 -10.11
C LYS A 22 28.73 -8.65 -10.25
N GLY A 23 28.57 -7.45 -9.68
CA GLY A 23 27.34 -6.66 -9.81
C GLY A 23 27.02 -6.32 -11.27
N VAL A 24 25.76 -6.52 -11.69
CA VAL A 24 25.29 -6.22 -13.05
C VAL A 24 24.65 -4.83 -13.07
N ARG A 25 25.21 -3.91 -13.86
CA ARG A 25 24.65 -2.55 -14.04
C ARG A 25 23.25 -2.65 -14.65
N GLY A 26 22.27 -2.00 -14.03
CA GLY A 26 20.91 -1.94 -14.55
C GLY A 26 20.01 -3.14 -14.22
N LYS A 27 20.45 -4.11 -13.39
CA LYS A 27 19.69 -5.32 -13.03
C LYS A 27 18.24 -5.03 -12.55
N TYR A 28 18.03 -3.90 -11.89
CA TYR A 28 16.71 -3.48 -11.35
C TYR A 28 16.14 -2.22 -12.01
N LEU A 29 16.78 -1.72 -13.07
CA LEU A 29 16.37 -0.47 -13.72
C LEU A 29 14.91 -0.53 -14.14
N ALA A 30 14.51 -1.60 -14.85
CA ALA A 30 13.15 -1.81 -15.29
C ALA A 30 12.10 -1.89 -14.16
N ARG A 31 12.50 -2.29 -12.94
CA ARG A 31 11.60 -2.36 -11.77
C ARG A 31 11.48 -1.00 -11.09
N ILE A 32 12.59 -0.29 -10.93
CA ILE A 32 12.59 1.08 -10.38
C ILE A 32 11.85 2.02 -11.34
N THR A 33 12.01 1.86 -12.66
CA THR A 33 11.30 2.69 -13.66
C THR A 33 9.80 2.43 -13.70
N LYS A 34 9.31 1.28 -13.22
CA LYS A 34 7.86 1.03 -13.05
C LYS A 34 7.25 1.87 -11.93
N GLY A 35 8.08 2.54 -11.13
CA GLY A 35 7.66 3.40 -10.04
C GLY A 35 7.43 2.59 -8.77
N THR A 36 8.23 2.87 -7.74
CA THR A 36 7.94 2.48 -6.36
C THR A 36 7.48 3.73 -5.62
N ASN A 37 6.27 3.70 -5.05
CA ASN A 37 5.76 4.82 -4.28
C ASN A 37 6.32 4.76 -2.86
N LEU A 38 7.41 5.47 -2.61
CA LEU A 38 7.95 5.65 -1.26
C LEU A 38 7.19 6.77 -0.56
N VAL A 39 6.43 6.42 0.48
CA VAL A 39 5.68 7.37 1.30
C VAL A 39 6.38 7.53 2.65
N ARG A 40 6.82 8.75 2.96
CA ARG A 40 7.42 9.05 4.26
C ARG A 40 6.32 9.27 5.30
N LEU A 41 6.27 8.41 6.31
CA LEU A 41 5.39 8.60 7.45
C LEU A 41 5.90 9.69 8.38
N SER A 42 4.99 10.34 9.11
CA SER A 42 5.39 11.21 10.20
C SER A 42 6.03 10.37 11.33
N PRO A 43 6.93 10.95 12.15
CA PRO A 43 7.59 10.21 13.21
C PRO A 43 6.63 9.57 14.21
N GLU A 44 5.48 10.21 14.47
CA GLU A 44 4.49 9.67 15.39
C GLU A 44 3.75 8.47 14.82
N VAL A 45 3.34 8.54 13.55
CA VAL A 45 2.69 7.42 12.86
C VAL A 45 3.65 6.24 12.73
N ALA A 46 4.93 6.49 12.47
CA ALA A 46 5.96 5.45 12.39
C ALA A 46 6.23 4.76 13.74
N ARG A 47 6.04 5.46 14.88
CA ARG A 47 6.12 4.84 16.21
C ARG A 47 4.94 3.93 16.51
N ILE A 48 3.75 4.27 16.01
CA ILE A 48 2.53 3.49 16.20
C ILE A 48 2.51 2.28 15.26
N PHE A 49 2.96 2.47 14.01
CA PHE A 49 2.99 1.44 12.98
C PHE A 49 4.43 1.13 12.56
N PRO A 50 5.11 0.19 13.22
CA PRO A 50 6.52 -0.12 12.95
C PRO A 50 6.74 -0.86 11.63
N THR A 51 5.69 -1.44 11.03
CA THR A 51 5.79 -2.22 9.78
C THR A 51 4.80 -1.73 8.73
N GLU A 52 5.17 -1.84 7.45
CA GLU A 52 4.26 -1.51 6.33
C GLU A 52 2.98 -2.36 6.33
N GLU A 53 3.08 -3.62 6.77
CA GLU A 53 1.95 -4.53 6.89
C GLU A 53 0.92 -3.97 7.87
N SER A 54 1.37 -3.46 9.03
CA SER A 54 0.48 -2.86 10.03
C SER A 54 -0.26 -1.62 9.50
N VAL A 55 0.43 -0.77 8.72
CA VAL A 55 -0.18 0.41 8.09
C VAL A 55 -1.23 -0.01 7.07
N ASN A 56 -0.85 -0.92 6.17
CA ASN A 56 -1.73 -1.35 5.09
C ASN A 56 -2.96 -2.06 5.62
N ASN A 57 -2.81 -2.93 6.63
CA ASN A 57 -3.94 -3.59 7.28
C ASN A 57 -4.88 -2.58 7.93
N ALA A 58 -4.36 -1.57 8.64
CA ALA A 58 -5.20 -0.53 9.23
C ALA A 58 -5.99 0.26 8.17
N LEU A 59 -5.35 0.64 7.07
CA LEU A 59 -6.00 1.35 5.97
C LEU A 59 -7.04 0.48 5.25
N LEU A 60 -6.77 -0.83 5.07
CA LEU A 60 -7.71 -1.78 4.49
C LEU A 60 -8.93 -1.96 5.38
N SER A 61 -8.73 -2.15 6.69
CA SER A 61 -9.84 -2.24 7.65
C SER A 61 -10.68 -0.96 7.66
N LEU A 62 -10.05 0.22 7.57
CA LEU A 62 -10.78 1.49 7.45
C LEU A 62 -11.59 1.56 6.14
N ALA A 63 -11.02 1.10 5.03
CA ALA A 63 -11.74 1.05 3.75
C ALA A 63 -12.93 0.08 3.81
N GLU A 64 -12.82 -1.06 4.47
CA GLU A 64 -13.93 -1.99 4.69
C GLU A 64 -15.04 -1.39 5.54
N LEU A 65 -14.68 -0.70 6.63
CA LEU A 65 -15.62 0.04 7.46
C LEU A 65 -16.33 1.15 6.66
N SER A 66 -15.61 1.87 5.80
CA SER A 66 -16.22 2.92 4.97
C SER A 66 -17.24 2.38 3.96
N LYS A 67 -17.07 1.14 3.49
CA LYS A 67 -18.01 0.47 2.58
C LYS A 67 -19.27 -0.03 3.29
N SER A 68 -19.15 -0.41 4.56
CA SER A 68 -20.27 -0.94 5.35
C SER A 68 -21.09 0.17 6.00
N LEU A 69 -20.50 1.36 6.20
CA LEU A 69 -21.24 2.52 6.66
C LEU A 69 -22.18 3.00 5.54
N PRO A 70 -23.48 3.17 5.83
CA PRO A 70 -24.36 3.86 4.90
C PRO A 70 -23.81 5.26 4.66
N ASP A 71 -23.86 5.73 3.42
CA ASP A 71 -23.39 7.07 3.04
C ASP A 71 -24.04 8.12 3.97
N LEU A 72 -23.28 8.54 4.99
CA LEU A 72 -23.75 9.45 6.03
C LEU A 72 -24.00 10.85 5.46
N THR A 73 -23.55 11.09 4.22
CA THR A 73 -23.98 12.22 3.41
C THR A 73 -25.26 11.83 2.68
N GLY A 74 -26.33 11.73 3.48
CA GLY A 74 -27.68 11.56 2.97
C GLY A 74 -27.92 12.53 1.82
N ARG A 75 -28.39 11.98 0.71
CA ARG A 75 -28.89 12.71 -0.45
C ARG A 75 -29.94 13.74 0.00
N ALA A 76 -29.49 14.93 0.37
CA ALA A 76 -30.30 16.13 0.60
C ALA A 76 -30.74 16.69 -0.76
N GLY A 77 -31.34 15.83 -1.59
CA GLY A 77 -31.59 16.08 -3.00
C GLY A 77 -32.92 15.47 -3.42
N GLY A 78 -34.00 16.14 -2.99
CA GLY A 78 -35.22 16.27 -3.78
C GLY A 78 -36.24 15.13 -3.68
N ARG A 79 -37.18 15.25 -2.74
CA ARG A 79 -38.61 15.00 -3.01
C ARG A 79 -39.47 15.67 -1.95
N THR A 80 -39.61 16.99 -2.06
CA THR A 80 -40.72 17.69 -1.42
C THR A 80 -42.00 17.33 -2.18
N THR A 81 -42.95 16.87 -1.40
CA THR A 81 -44.32 16.52 -1.72
C THR A 81 -45.05 17.58 -2.55
N LYS A 82 -45.37 17.27 -3.81
CA LYS A 82 -46.57 17.84 -4.45
C LYS A 82 -47.77 16.96 -4.07
N ARG A 83 -48.27 17.12 -2.85
CA ARG A 83 -49.71 16.98 -2.62
C ARG A 83 -50.33 18.32 -2.99
N ARG A 84 -51.10 18.37 -4.08
CA ARG A 84 -52.14 19.37 -4.25
C ARG A 84 -53.44 18.60 -4.51
N ALA A 85 -54.41 18.93 -3.67
CA ALA A 85 -55.73 18.35 -3.56
C ALA A 85 -56.72 19.05 -4.50
N ALA A 86 -57.87 18.39 -4.65
CA ALA A 86 -59.15 18.79 -5.25
C ALA A 86 -59.16 18.98 -6.77
#